data_AF-K8P7A1-F1
#
_entry.id   AF-K8P7A1-F1
#
_cell.length_a   1.000
_cell.length_b   1.000
_cell.length_c   1.000
_cell.angle_alpha   90.00
_cell.angle_beta   90.00
_cell.angle_gamma   90.00
#
_symmetry.space_group_name_H-M   'P 1'
#
loop_
_entity.id
_entity.type
_entity.pdbx_description
1 polymer ?
#
loop_
_entity_poly.entity_id
_entity_poly.type
_entity_poly.pdbx_seq_one_letter_code
_entity_poly.pdbx_strand_id
1 'polypeptide(L)' 'MEQMRKARHMEISSRLEATKQFGLVEDYRIDWPQASKLRAPRVTIRRREAYPVQLTRNYVTTLLEPLVPSREIVVM' A
#
# COMPACT_ATOMS: atom_id res chain seq x y z
N MET A 1 5.18 2.13 20.67
CA MET A 1 4.59 1.16 19.71
C MET A 1 3.47 1.76 18.86
N GLU A 2 2.45 2.40 19.45
CA GLU A 2 1.34 3.00 18.67
C GLU A 2 1.79 4.14 17.74
N GLN A 3 2.71 4.98 18.20
CA GLN A 3 3.33 6.02 17.38
C GLN A 3 4.03 5.47 16.13
N MET A 4 4.71 4.32 16.21
CA MET A 4 5.39 3.71 15.06
C MET A 4 4.39 3.21 14.01
N ARG A 5 3.27 2.64 14.45
CA ARG A 5 2.18 2.23 13.55
C ARG A 5 1.56 3.44 12.84
N LYS A 6 1.31 4.53 13.58
CA LYS A 6 0.78 5.77 13.02
C LYS A 6 1.74 6.38 12.00
N ALA A 7 3.03 6.47 12.32
CA ALA A 7 4.06 6.96 11.41
C ALA A 7 4.12 6.13 10.11
N ARG A 8 4.19 4.80 10.24
CA ARG A 8 4.19 3.88 9.08
C ARG A 8 2.91 4.00 8.25
N HIS A 9 1.74 4.16 8.89
CA HIS A 9 0.48 4.36 8.17
C HIS A 9 0.47 5.68 7.39
N MET A 10 0.93 6.78 8.00
CA MET A 10 1.04 8.07 7.32
C MET A 10 2.01 7.98 6.14
N GLU A 11 3.14 7.29 6.29
CA GLU A 11 4.12 7.15 5.22
C GLU A 11 3.58 6.31 4.04
N ILE A 12 2.93 5.16 4.31
CA ILE A 12 2.28 4.35 3.28
C ILE A 12 1.22 5.18 2.55
N SER A 13 0.36 5.87 3.30
CA SER A 13 -0.72 6.67 2.72
C SER A 13 -0.16 7.81 1.86
N SER A 14 0.85 8.54 2.35
CA SER A 14 1.49 9.63 1.60
C SER A 14 2.09 9.14 0.28
N ARG A 15 2.76 7.98 0.29
CA ARG A 15 3.32 7.39 -0.94
C ARG A 15 2.21 7.04 -1.92
N LEU A 16 1.13 6.40 -1.47
CA LEU A 16 0.01 6.02 -2.34
C LEU A 16 -0.78 7.21 -2.86
N GLU A 17 -1.01 8.25 -2.06
CA GLU A 17 -1.64 9.50 -2.53
C GLU A 17 -0.81 10.18 -3.62
N ALA A 18 0.52 10.18 -3.52
CA ALA A 18 1.37 10.68 -4.60
C ALA A 18 1.17 9.87 -5.90
N THR A 19 0.95 8.56 -5.81
CA THR A 19 0.71 7.72 -7.01
C THR A 19 -0.64 7.97 -7.67
N LYS A 20 -1.66 8.38 -6.89
CA LYS A 20 -2.97 8.75 -7.44
C LYS A 20 -2.85 9.92 -8.41
N GLN A 21 -1.93 10.85 -8.16
CA GLN A 21 -1.68 12.00 -9.05
C GLN A 21 -1.20 11.58 -10.45
N PHE A 22 -0.54 10.42 -10.56
CA PHE A 22 -0.08 9.86 -11.84
C PHE A 22 -1.11 8.89 -12.47
N GLY A 23 -2.25 8.65 -11.82
CA GLY A 23 -3.36 7.87 -12.36
C GLY A 23 -3.18 6.35 -12.36
N LEU A 24 -2.08 5.82 -11.84
CA LEU A 24 -1.83 4.37 -11.77
C LEU A 24 -2.71 3.66 -10.72
N VAL A 25 -2.90 4.33 -9.58
CA VAL A 25 -3.76 3.89 -8.48
C VAL A 25 -5.00 4.79 -8.46
N GLU A 26 -6.19 4.20 -8.45
CA GLU A 26 -7.45 4.94 -8.29
C GLU A 26 -7.79 5.13 -6.82
N ASP A 27 -7.65 4.05 -6.05
CA ASP A 27 -7.93 4.05 -4.62
C ASP A 27 -7.14 2.97 -3.87
N TYR A 28 -7.13 3.04 -2.54
CA TYR A 28 -6.50 2.02 -1.72
C TYR A 28 -7.13 1.91 -0.33
N ARG A 29 -6.89 0.76 0.31
CA ARG A 29 -7.23 0.50 1.71
C ARG A 29 -6.03 -0.08 2.45
N ILE A 30 -5.81 0.39 3.68
CA ILE A 30 -4.74 -0.09 4.56
C ILE A 30 -5.38 -0.75 5.78
N ASP A 31 -5.32 -2.08 5.84
CA ASP A 31 -5.88 -2.88 6.91
C ASP A 31 -4.77 -3.32 7.87
N TRP A 32 -4.85 -2.90 9.12
CA TRP A 32 -3.92 -3.33 10.15
C TRP A 32 -4.48 -4.52 10.93
N PRO A 33 -3.74 -5.63 11.06
CA PRO A 33 -4.17 -6.76 11.87
C PRO A 33 -4.34 -6.37 13.34
N GLN A 34 -5.49 -6.68 13.92
CA GLN A 34 -5.80 -6.33 15.32
C GLN A 34 -4.98 -7.16 16.33
N ALA A 35 -4.63 -8.40 15.99
CA ALA A 35 -4.01 -9.36 16.89
C ALA A 35 -2.51 -9.10 17.19
N SER A 36 -1.81 -8.28 16.39
CA SER A 36 -0.39 -8.03 16.61
C SER A 36 0.03 -6.65 16.13
N LYS A 37 0.53 -5.83 17.06
CA LYS A 37 1.11 -4.50 16.78
C LYS A 37 2.41 -4.56 15.97
N LEU A 38 2.98 -5.76 15.76
CA LEU A 38 4.24 -5.99 15.04
C LEU A 38 4.03 -6.45 13.59
N ARG A 39 2.82 -6.92 13.21
CA ARG A 39 2.57 -7.34 11.84
C ARG A 39 2.45 -6.13 10.91
N ALA A 40 2.93 -6.31 9.67
CA ALA A 40 2.74 -5.35 8.60
C ALA A 40 1.24 -5.22 8.27
N PRO A 41 0.81 -4.05 7.75
CA PRO A 41 -0.55 -3.90 7.26
C PRO A 41 -0.74 -4.64 5.94
N ARG A 42 -1.98 -5.06 5.67
CA ARG A 42 -2.40 -5.48 4.33
C ARG A 42 -2.83 -4.24 3.55
N VAL A 43 -2.26 -4.06 2.37
CA VAL A 43 -2.58 -2.95 1.48
C VAL A 43 -3.32 -3.49 0.28
N THR A 44 -4.54 -3.00 0.08
CA THR A 44 -5.37 -3.33 -1.06
C THR A 44 -5.40 -2.13 -2.00
N ILE A 45 -5.04 -2.33 -3.26
CA ILE A 45 -4.95 -1.31 -4.30
C ILE A 45 -6.05 -1.55 -5.31
N ARG A 46 -6.83 -0.51 -5.59
CA ARG A 46 -7.68 -0.42 -6.77
C ARG A 46 -6.88 0.24 -7.87
N ARG A 47 -6.49 -0.52 -8.90
CA ARG A 47 -5.75 0.03 -10.04
C ARG A 47 -6.70 0.73 -11.00
N ARG A 48 -6.14 1.59 -11.84
CA ARG A 48 -6.86 2.04 -13.05
C ARG A 48 -6.85 0.94 -14.10
N GLU A 49 -8.00 0.65 -14.70
CA GLU A 49 -8.17 -0.47 -15.63
C GLU A 49 -7.23 -0.41 -16.84
N ALA A 50 -6.86 0.80 -17.26
CA ALA A 50 -5.93 1.06 -18.36
C ALA A 50 -4.52 0.46 -18.14
N TYR A 51 -4.15 0.13 -16.90
CA TYR A 51 -2.84 -0.44 -16.58
C TYR A 51 -2.94 -1.92 -16.19
N PRO A 52 -2.03 -2.79 -16.67
CA PRO A 52 -1.98 -4.19 -16.28
C PRO A 52 -1.78 -4.38 -14.77
N VAL A 53 -2.48 -5.36 -14.18
CA VAL A 53 -2.36 -5.72 -12.75
C VAL A 53 -0.90 -5.88 -12.32
N GLN A 54 -0.08 -6.55 -13.14
CA GLN A 54 1.30 -6.87 -12.81
C GLN A 54 2.20 -5.62 -12.82
N LEU A 55 1.93 -4.66 -13.70
CA LEU A 55 2.64 -3.37 -13.73
C LEU A 55 2.35 -2.59 -12.45
N THR A 56 1.07 -2.43 -12.10
CA THR A 56 0.66 -1.75 -10.86
C THR A 56 1.24 -2.45 -9.64
N ARG A 57 1.20 -3.80 -9.60
CA ARG A 57 1.74 -4.58 -8.49
C ARG A 57 3.24 -4.39 -8.31
N ASN A 58 4.02 -4.47 -9.39
CA ASN A 58 5.47 -4.29 -9.32
C ASN A 58 5.81 -2.89 -8.83
N TYR A 59 5.16 -1.87 -9.40
CA TYR A 59 5.37 -0.49 -9.00
C TYR A 59 5.04 -0.24 -7.53
N VAL A 60 3.84 -0.66 -7.07
CA VAL A 60 3.43 -0.47 -5.67
C VAL A 60 4.31 -1.26 -4.71
N THR A 61 4.79 -2.44 -5.10
CA THR A 61 5.74 -3.23 -4.31
C THR A 61 7.03 -2.45 -4.08
N THR A 62 7.63 -1.92 -5.14
CA THR A 62 8.84 -1.08 -5.04
C THR A 62 8.58 0.19 -4.23
N LEU A 63 7.44 0.85 -4.46
CA LEU A 63 7.06 2.08 -3.76
C LEU A 63 6.94 1.87 -2.24
N LEU A 64 6.37 0.74 -1.82
CA LEU A 64 6.09 0.47 -0.42
C LEU A 64 7.20 -0.32 0.27
N GLU A 65 8.29 -0.67 -0.40
CA GLU A 65 9.45 -1.25 0.25
C GLU A 65 10.20 -0.17 1.08
N PRO A 66 10.68 -0.48 2.31
CA PRO A 66 10.49 -1.70 3.12
C PRO A 66 9.23 -1.66 4.02
N LEU A 67 8.37 -0.67 3.85
CA LEU A 67 7.19 -0.40 4.68
C LEU A 67 6.10 -1.47 4.58
N VAL A 68 5.97 -2.23 3.49
CA VAL A 68 4.95 -3.29 3.37
C VAL A 68 5.56 -4.46 2.61
N PRO A 69 5.56 -5.68 3.15
CA PRO A 69 5.99 -6.86 2.41
C PRO A 69 5.11 -7.08 1.16
N SER A 70 5.70 -7.45 0.04
CA SER A 70 5.00 -7.67 -1.24
C SER A 70 3.83 -8.66 -1.15
N ARG A 71 3.91 -9.66 -0.25
CA ARG A 71 2.84 -10.64 0.01
C ARG A 71 1.59 -10.03 0.65
N GLU A 72 1.72 -8.88 1.32
CA GLU A 72 0.62 -8.15 1.95
C GLU A 72 0.01 -7.10 1.00
N ILE A 73 0.51 -6.99 -0.24
CA ILE A 73 0.01 -6.08 -1.26
C ILE A 73 -0.90 -6.86 -2.22
N VAL A 74 -2.15 -6.43 -2.29
CA VAL A 74 -3.18 -7.01 -3.17
C VAL A 74 -3.60 -5.93 -4.16
N VAL A 75 -3.54 -6.25 -5.45
CA VAL A 75 -3.99 -5.36 -6.53
C VAL A 75 -5.23 -5.97 -7.16
N MET A 76 -6.29 -5.17 -7.27
CA MET A 76 -7.56 -5.50 -7.92
C MET A 76 -7.71 -4.56 -9.13
#